data_AF-A0A4U6XNY3-F1
#
_entry.id   AF-A0A4U6XNY3-F1
#
_cell.length_a   1.000
_cell.length_b   1.000
_cell.length_c   1.000
_cell.angle_alpha   90.00
_cell.angle_beta   90.00
_cell.angle_gamma   90.00
#
_symmetry.space_group_name_H-M   'P 1'
#
loop_
_entity.id
_entity.type
_entity.pdbx_description
1 polymer ?
#
loop_
_entity_poly.entity_id
_entity_poly.type
_entity_poly.pdbx_seq_one_letter_code
_entity_poly.pdbx_strand_id
1 'polypeptide(L)'
;MLIEDRAICLDSITPSRSQRQQRPQPPSNMAFYADHPYALIPTPAFQNSQNEKETSEPDMFVRVASEMALVHNMAIRGLNSIYLQAPHVPAAESRAFLRYVLAWHDLLHVHHSGEEADLFPAIEAMAGQAGLMDGNVSQHEEFRDGLAAFKAYVDACASGREQLDGARLVALIDGFGGPLARHLGDEIPSILGLRLFGADKMAGLEQKFAEEGEKNMVSRPPPSRRLTAMPGLLVVR
;
A
#
# COMPACT_ATOMS: atom_id res chain seq x y z
N MET A 1 69.60 -32.71 -3.26
CA MET A 1 68.76 -33.73 -3.91
C MET A 1 67.36 -33.13 -3.97
N LEU A 2 67.01 -32.54 -5.12
CA LEU A 2 65.78 -31.79 -5.39
C LEU A 2 64.81 -32.70 -6.13
N ILE A 3 63.60 -32.87 -5.58
CA ILE A 3 62.39 -33.50 -6.16
C ILE A 3 61.21 -32.97 -5.30
N GLU A 4 60.04 -32.51 -5.73
CA GLU A 4 59.41 -32.04 -6.98
C GLU A 4 58.12 -31.30 -6.56
N ASP A 5 57.72 -30.32 -7.36
CA ASP A 5 56.39 -29.73 -7.63
C ASP A 5 55.12 -30.24 -6.93
N ARG A 6 54.30 -29.29 -6.44
CA ARG A 6 52.99 -28.98 -7.04
C ARG A 6 52.39 -27.69 -6.49
N ALA A 7 52.35 -26.67 -7.36
CA ALA A 7 51.51 -25.51 -7.21
C ALA A 7 50.03 -25.91 -7.41
N ILE A 8 49.15 -25.54 -6.49
CA ILE A 8 47.70 -25.63 -6.68
C ILE A 8 47.24 -24.27 -7.23
N CYS A 9 46.89 -24.27 -8.51
CA CYS A 9 46.23 -23.18 -9.21
C CYS A 9 44.80 -23.03 -8.68
N LEU A 10 44.48 -21.90 -8.05
CA LEU A 10 43.11 -21.52 -7.70
C LEU A 10 42.52 -20.72 -8.86
N ASP A 11 42.12 -21.43 -9.91
CA ASP A 11 41.28 -20.89 -10.97
C ASP A 11 40.00 -21.72 -11.08
N SER A 12 38.89 -20.99 -11.26
CA SER A 12 37.63 -21.45 -11.88
C SER A 12 36.54 -22.07 -10.99
N ILE A 13 35.78 -21.23 -10.26
CA ILE A 13 34.32 -21.44 -10.14
C ILE A 13 33.61 -20.08 -10.21
N THR A 14 33.55 -19.48 -11.39
CA THR A 14 32.48 -18.54 -11.74
C THR A 14 31.46 -19.31 -12.60
N PRO A 15 30.20 -19.46 -12.17
CA PRO A 15 29.22 -20.18 -12.97
C PRO A 15 28.89 -19.39 -14.24
N SER A 16 28.96 -20.07 -15.39
CA SER A 16 28.61 -19.51 -16.69
C SER A 16 27.14 -19.06 -16.77
N ARG A 17 26.90 -18.01 -17.56
CA ARG A 17 25.62 -17.29 -17.75
C ARG A 17 24.46 -18.14 -18.33
N SER A 18 24.70 -19.42 -18.66
CA SER A 18 23.71 -20.34 -19.23
C SER A 18 22.98 -21.23 -18.21
N GLN A 19 23.23 -21.07 -16.91
CA GLN A 19 22.54 -21.80 -15.82
C GLN A 19 21.55 -20.96 -15.00
N ARG A 20 21.08 -19.79 -15.50
CA ARG A 20 19.80 -19.26 -15.02
C ARG A 20 18.70 -20.16 -15.56
N GLN A 21 18.44 -21.23 -14.81
CA GLN A 21 17.25 -22.06 -14.95
C GLN A 21 16.06 -21.13 -15.19
N GLN A 22 15.33 -21.42 -16.27
CA GLN A 22 13.99 -20.89 -16.51
C GLN A 22 13.23 -21.01 -15.20
N ARG A 23 12.98 -19.87 -14.54
CA ARG A 23 12.09 -19.84 -13.39
C ARG A 23 10.78 -20.45 -13.85
N PRO A 24 10.23 -21.45 -13.15
CA PRO A 24 8.92 -21.98 -13.50
C PRO A 24 7.94 -20.82 -13.49
N GLN A 25 7.29 -20.60 -14.63
CA GLN A 25 6.18 -19.65 -14.71
C GLN A 25 5.07 -20.20 -13.80
N PRO A 26 4.52 -19.41 -12.87
CA PRO A 26 3.42 -19.87 -12.04
C PRO A 26 2.23 -20.27 -12.93
N PRO A 27 1.49 -21.32 -12.56
CA PRO A 27 0.34 -21.77 -13.34
C PRO A 27 -0.67 -20.64 -13.51
N SER A 28 -1.15 -20.45 -14.73
CA SER A 28 -2.26 -19.55 -15.02
C SER A 28 -3.57 -20.14 -14.47
N ASN A 29 -4.41 -19.28 -13.89
CA ASN A 29 -5.73 -19.55 -13.31
C ASN A 29 -5.79 -20.29 -11.96
N MET A 30 -5.46 -19.57 -10.89
CA MET A 30 -6.40 -19.27 -9.79
C MET A 30 -5.86 -18.07 -9.03
N ALA A 31 -6.59 -16.95 -9.05
CA ALA A 31 -6.27 -15.78 -8.25
C ALA A 31 -6.57 -16.12 -6.77
N PHE A 32 -5.63 -16.82 -6.11
CA PHE A 32 -5.78 -17.27 -4.73
C PHE A 32 -5.42 -16.17 -3.72
N TYR A 33 -4.73 -15.12 -4.17
CA TYR A 33 -4.26 -14.01 -3.36
C TYR A 33 -5.22 -12.82 -3.46
N ALA A 34 -5.08 -11.86 -2.53
CA ALA A 34 -5.85 -10.61 -2.49
C ALA A 34 -5.43 -9.61 -3.61
N ASP A 35 -5.34 -10.11 -4.84
CA ASP A 35 -4.92 -9.39 -6.04
C ASP A 35 -6.13 -9.13 -6.97
N HIS A 36 -7.36 -9.35 -6.49
CA HIS A 36 -8.61 -9.09 -7.18
C HIS A 36 -9.73 -8.69 -6.18
N PRO A 37 -10.78 -7.95 -6.60
CA PRO A 37 -11.09 -7.53 -7.97
C PRO A 37 -10.26 -6.35 -8.49
N TYR A 38 -9.58 -5.61 -7.62
CA TYR A 38 -8.78 -4.45 -8.02
C TYR A 38 -7.33 -4.87 -8.28
N ALA A 39 -6.84 -4.57 -9.48
CA ALA A 39 -5.50 -4.96 -9.90
C ALA A 39 -4.43 -4.20 -9.10
N LEU A 40 -3.32 -4.87 -8.82
CA LEU A 40 -2.14 -4.25 -8.22
C LEU A 40 -1.41 -3.37 -9.22
N ILE A 41 -0.72 -2.37 -8.70
CA ILE A 41 0.06 -1.41 -9.47
C ILE A 41 1.51 -1.92 -9.57
N PRO A 42 2.06 -2.15 -10.76
CA PRO A 42 3.48 -2.47 -10.90
C PRO A 42 4.32 -1.26 -10.48
N THR A 43 5.38 -1.48 -9.69
CA THR A 43 6.27 -0.38 -9.30
C THR A 43 7.11 0.08 -10.50
N PRO A 44 7.30 1.39 -10.70
CA PRO A 44 8.19 1.92 -11.76
C PRO A 44 9.60 1.32 -11.71
N ALA A 45 10.18 1.12 -10.53
CA ALA A 45 11.49 0.49 -10.38
C ALA A 45 11.51 -0.96 -10.91
N PHE A 46 10.46 -1.75 -10.63
CA PHE A 46 10.35 -3.10 -11.16
C PHE A 46 10.16 -3.09 -12.69
N GLN A 47 9.32 -2.20 -13.21
CA GLN A 47 9.13 -2.07 -14.66
C GLN A 47 10.43 -1.72 -15.38
N ASN A 48 11.19 -0.75 -14.84
CA ASN A 48 12.50 -0.38 -15.35
C ASN A 48 13.47 -1.56 -15.33
N SER A 49 13.48 -2.37 -14.26
CA SER A 49 14.38 -3.53 -14.16
C SER A 49 14.08 -4.63 -15.18
N GLN A 50 12.90 -4.64 -15.82
CA GLN A 50 12.57 -5.56 -16.90
C GLN A 50 13.09 -5.10 -18.27
N ASN A 51 13.49 -3.83 -18.39
CA ASN A 51 14.05 -3.28 -19.61
C ASN A 51 15.58 -3.49 -19.61
N GLU A 52 16.08 -4.43 -20.40
CA GLU A 52 17.52 -4.72 -20.49
C GLU A 52 18.39 -3.53 -20.94
N LYS A 53 17.78 -2.48 -21.50
CA LYS A 53 18.46 -1.24 -21.88
C LYS A 53 18.58 -0.25 -20.72
N GLU A 54 17.81 -0.43 -19.66
CA GLU A 54 17.88 0.38 -18.45
C GLU A 54 18.93 -0.24 -17.50
N THR A 55 20.11 0.37 -17.49
CA THR A 55 21.25 -0.10 -16.68
C THR A 55 21.58 0.87 -15.54
N SER A 56 20.88 1.98 -15.44
CA SER A 56 21.09 2.99 -14.41
C SER A 56 20.30 2.65 -13.15
N GLU A 57 20.82 3.05 -12.00
CA GLU A 57 20.03 3.05 -10.77
C GLU A 57 18.79 3.95 -10.92
N PRO A 58 17.64 3.57 -10.33
CA PRO A 58 16.43 4.39 -10.37
C PRO A 58 16.70 5.81 -9.88
N ASP A 59 16.23 6.83 -10.60
CA ASP A 59 16.28 8.22 -10.13
C ASP A 59 15.25 8.47 -9.00
N MET A 60 15.35 9.65 -8.38
CA MET A 60 14.45 10.07 -7.28
C MET A 60 12.97 9.93 -7.63
N PHE A 61 12.57 10.28 -8.87
CA PHE A 61 11.19 10.21 -9.30
C PHE A 61 10.70 8.76 -9.39
N VAL A 62 11.53 7.85 -9.93
CA VAL A 62 11.22 6.42 -9.98
C VAL A 62 11.14 5.82 -8.58
N ARG A 63 12.04 6.21 -7.67
CA ARG A 63 12.04 5.72 -6.28
C ARG A 63 10.79 6.15 -5.54
N VAL A 64 10.47 7.45 -5.50
CA VAL A 64 9.26 7.98 -4.84
C VAL A 64 7.98 7.40 -5.45
N ALA A 65 7.86 7.35 -6.77
CA ALA A 65 6.70 6.75 -7.42
C ALA A 65 6.58 5.24 -7.13
N SER A 66 7.70 4.54 -6.94
CA SER A 66 7.70 3.13 -6.53
C SER A 66 7.28 2.94 -5.09
N GLU A 67 7.74 3.81 -4.18
CA GLU A 67 7.30 3.79 -2.78
C GLU A 67 5.80 4.08 -2.68
N MET A 68 5.29 5.07 -3.42
CA MET A 68 3.85 5.35 -3.50
C MET A 68 3.07 4.13 -3.99
N ALA A 69 3.52 3.50 -5.08
CA ALA A 69 2.89 2.27 -5.59
C ALA A 69 2.90 1.12 -4.56
N LEU A 70 3.89 1.04 -3.68
CA LEU A 70 3.92 0.04 -2.60
C LEU A 70 2.86 0.34 -1.52
N VAL A 71 2.74 1.59 -1.08
CA VAL A 71 1.68 2.02 -0.14
C VAL A 71 0.30 1.76 -0.74
N HIS A 72 0.10 2.14 -2.00
CA HIS A 72 -1.15 1.89 -2.73
C HIS A 72 -1.47 0.41 -2.84
N ASN A 73 -0.47 -0.44 -3.09
CA ASN A 73 -0.67 -1.88 -3.11
C ASN A 73 -1.00 -2.47 -1.73
N MET A 74 -0.60 -1.84 -0.62
CA MET A 74 -1.10 -2.21 0.72
C MET A 74 -2.59 -1.90 0.85
N ALA A 75 -3.02 -0.72 0.40
CA ALA A 75 -4.43 -0.32 0.39
C ALA A 75 -5.27 -1.24 -0.51
N ILE A 76 -4.82 -1.52 -1.74
CA ILE A 76 -5.51 -2.40 -2.71
C ILE A 76 -5.63 -3.82 -2.15
N ARG A 77 -4.54 -4.40 -1.63
CA ARG A 77 -4.60 -5.75 -1.05
C ARG A 77 -5.51 -5.82 0.16
N GLY A 78 -5.50 -4.78 1.00
CA GLY A 78 -6.44 -4.66 2.10
C GLY A 78 -7.89 -4.70 1.61
N LEU A 79 -8.23 -3.85 0.64
CA LEU A 79 -9.58 -3.76 0.07
C LEU A 79 -10.01 -5.07 -0.58
N ASN A 80 -9.15 -5.67 -1.41
CA ASN A 80 -9.37 -6.96 -2.05
C ASN A 80 -9.63 -8.06 -1.01
N SER A 81 -8.82 -8.11 0.06
CA SER A 81 -9.04 -9.11 1.11
C SER A 81 -10.36 -8.89 1.84
N ILE A 82 -10.77 -7.65 2.12
CA ILE A 82 -12.07 -7.34 2.73
C ILE A 82 -13.19 -7.80 1.79
N TYR A 83 -13.10 -7.44 0.52
CA TYR A 83 -14.07 -7.80 -0.52
C TYR A 83 -14.26 -9.32 -0.60
N LEU A 84 -13.16 -10.07 -0.62
CA LEU A 84 -13.18 -11.53 -0.77
C LEU A 84 -13.64 -12.25 0.49
N GLN A 85 -13.25 -11.77 1.67
CA GLN A 85 -13.55 -12.46 2.92
C GLN A 85 -14.94 -12.10 3.49
N ALA A 86 -15.46 -10.89 3.23
CA ALA A 86 -16.70 -10.41 3.84
C ALA A 86 -17.88 -11.39 3.76
N PRO A 87 -18.15 -12.10 2.64
CA PRO A 87 -19.26 -13.06 2.54
C PRO A 87 -19.05 -14.34 3.36
N HIS A 88 -17.83 -14.61 3.81
CA HIS A 88 -17.43 -15.87 4.44
C HIS A 88 -17.12 -15.72 5.94
N VAL A 89 -17.15 -14.49 6.48
CA VAL A 89 -16.85 -14.24 7.89
C VAL A 89 -17.97 -14.78 8.78
N PRO A 90 -17.71 -15.75 9.66
CA PRO A 90 -18.71 -16.25 10.59
C PRO A 90 -19.03 -15.20 11.67
N ALA A 91 -20.25 -15.25 12.21
CA ALA A 91 -20.71 -14.31 13.24
C ALA A 91 -19.75 -14.19 14.44
N ALA A 92 -19.12 -15.31 14.84
CA ALA A 92 -18.16 -15.37 15.94
C ALA A 92 -16.87 -14.55 15.68
N GLU A 93 -16.50 -14.35 14.41
CA GLU A 93 -15.29 -13.63 14.01
C GLU A 93 -15.56 -12.20 13.52
N SER A 94 -16.84 -11.84 13.31
CA SER A 94 -17.28 -10.53 12.82
C SER A 94 -16.62 -9.36 13.54
N ARG A 95 -16.50 -9.41 14.88
CA ARG A 95 -15.86 -8.35 15.67
C ARG A 95 -14.38 -8.17 15.33
N ALA A 96 -13.65 -9.26 15.09
CA ALA A 96 -12.23 -9.18 14.71
C ALA A 96 -12.08 -8.65 13.28
N PHE A 97 -12.91 -9.15 12.37
CA PHE A 97 -12.96 -8.69 10.99
C PHE A 97 -13.28 -7.19 10.88
N LEU A 98 -14.30 -6.69 11.60
CA LEU A 98 -14.65 -5.27 11.61
C LEU A 98 -13.50 -4.37 12.09
N ARG A 99 -12.69 -4.83 13.05
CA ARG A 99 -11.49 -4.08 13.48
C ARG A 99 -10.43 -4.04 12.39
N TYR A 100 -10.28 -5.13 11.63
CA TYR A 100 -9.39 -5.16 10.48
C TYR A 100 -9.87 -4.19 9.39
N VAL A 101 -11.17 -4.18 9.09
CA VAL A 101 -11.79 -3.25 8.14
C VAL A 101 -11.59 -1.79 8.57
N LEU A 102 -11.78 -1.47 9.85
CA LEU A 102 -11.52 -0.13 10.38
C LEU A 102 -10.05 0.26 10.29
N ALA A 103 -9.12 -0.66 10.56
CA ALA A 103 -7.70 -0.39 10.42
C ALA A 103 -7.30 -0.12 8.96
N TRP A 104 -7.91 -0.82 8.00
CA TRP A 104 -7.73 -0.52 6.58
C TRP A 104 -8.28 0.86 6.20
N HIS A 105 -9.48 1.21 6.68
CA HIS A 105 -10.04 2.54 6.48
C HIS A 105 -9.12 3.63 7.04
N ASP A 106 -8.61 3.44 8.27
CA ASP A 106 -7.73 4.42 8.92
C ASP A 106 -6.41 4.58 8.17
N LEU A 107 -5.83 3.49 7.63
CA LEU A 107 -4.66 3.55 6.75
C LEU A 107 -4.94 4.46 5.55
N LEU A 108 -6.05 4.23 4.84
CA LEU A 108 -6.40 5.00 3.64
C LEU A 108 -6.69 6.47 3.98
N HIS A 109 -7.41 6.71 5.08
CA HIS A 109 -7.74 8.05 5.53
C HIS A 109 -6.50 8.86 5.88
N VAL A 110 -5.60 8.28 6.67
CA VAL A 110 -4.35 8.94 7.07
C VAL A 110 -3.50 9.25 5.84
N HIS A 111 -3.32 8.28 4.94
CA HIS A 111 -2.61 8.41 3.66
C HIS A 111 -3.10 9.62 2.85
N HIS A 112 -4.37 9.62 2.41
CA HIS A 112 -4.89 10.73 1.58
C HIS A 112 -4.97 12.06 2.32
N SER A 113 -5.22 12.05 3.64
CA SER A 113 -5.26 13.31 4.41
C SER A 113 -3.88 13.96 4.53
N GLY A 114 -2.82 13.15 4.65
CA GLY A 114 -1.44 13.63 4.66
C GLY A 114 -1.00 14.14 3.30
N GLU A 115 -1.48 13.52 2.23
CA GLU A 115 -1.26 14.02 0.88
C GLU A 115 -1.83 15.43 0.66
N GLU A 116 -3.12 15.62 0.93
CA GLU A 116 -3.78 16.92 0.76
C GLU A 116 -3.25 17.99 1.72
N ALA A 117 -2.94 17.61 2.97
CA ALA A 117 -2.49 18.57 3.98
C ALA A 117 -1.01 18.96 3.85
N ASP A 118 -0.16 18.04 3.38
CA ASP A 118 1.30 18.19 3.47
C ASP A 118 2.05 17.91 2.15
N LEU A 119 1.82 16.75 1.52
CA LEU A 119 2.65 16.32 0.37
C LEU A 119 2.36 17.12 -0.89
N PHE A 120 1.08 17.21 -1.30
CA PHE A 120 0.68 17.92 -2.52
C PHE A 120 1.05 19.41 -2.47
N PRO A 121 0.76 20.16 -1.38
CA PRO A 121 1.20 21.56 -1.29
C PRO A 121 2.72 21.72 -1.37
N ALA A 122 3.49 20.78 -0.81
CA ALA A 122 4.95 20.82 -0.89
C ALA A 122 5.46 20.56 -2.32
N ILE A 123 4.85 19.62 -3.04
CA ILE A 123 5.14 19.37 -4.46
C ILE A 123 4.89 20.63 -5.29
N GLU A 124 3.74 21.28 -5.09
CA GLU A 124 3.38 22.52 -5.80
C GLU A 124 4.36 23.66 -5.50
N ALA A 125 4.77 23.80 -4.24
CA ALA A 125 5.75 24.79 -3.82
C ALA A 125 7.14 24.54 -4.45
N MET A 126 7.62 23.30 -4.48
CA MET A 126 8.89 22.93 -5.13
C MET A 126 8.83 23.16 -6.65
N ALA A 127 7.72 22.80 -7.29
CA ALA A 127 7.50 23.02 -8.71
C ALA A 127 7.39 24.51 -9.08
N GLY A 128 6.90 25.32 -8.13
CA GLY A 128 6.50 26.71 -8.37
C GLY A 128 5.22 26.82 -9.20
N GLN A 129 4.34 25.81 -9.10
CA GLN A 129 3.10 25.71 -9.88
C GLN A 129 1.96 25.27 -8.97
N ALA A 130 1.08 26.21 -8.64
CA ALA A 130 -0.15 25.93 -7.89
C ALA A 130 -1.15 25.13 -8.73
N GLY A 131 -1.89 24.24 -8.08
CA GLY A 131 -2.88 23.37 -8.72
C GLY A 131 -2.28 22.26 -9.58
N LEU A 132 -0.97 21.99 -9.44
CA LEU A 132 -0.32 20.87 -10.14
C LEU A 132 -0.92 19.53 -9.72
N MET A 133 -1.39 19.42 -8.48
CA MET A 133 -1.95 18.19 -7.90
C MET A 133 -3.49 18.20 -7.86
N ASP A 134 -4.17 19.19 -8.45
CA ASP A 134 -5.64 19.30 -8.43
C ASP A 134 -6.34 18.08 -9.04
N GLY A 135 -5.70 17.41 -10.00
CA GLY A 135 -6.21 16.15 -10.56
C GLY A 135 -6.31 15.05 -9.50
N ASN A 136 -5.27 14.88 -8.68
CA ASN A 136 -5.25 13.92 -7.59
C ASN A 136 -6.29 14.26 -6.52
N VAL A 137 -6.37 15.53 -6.13
CA VAL A 137 -7.38 16.01 -5.16
C VAL A 137 -8.80 15.78 -5.68
N SER A 138 -9.07 16.11 -6.95
CA SER A 138 -10.39 15.86 -7.56
C SER A 138 -10.74 14.37 -7.56
N GLN A 139 -9.76 13.49 -7.76
CA GLN A 139 -9.99 12.05 -7.70
C GLN A 139 -10.29 11.55 -6.29
N HIS A 140 -9.72 12.16 -5.23
CA HIS A 140 -10.11 11.87 -3.85
C HIS A 140 -11.60 12.16 -3.60
N GLU A 141 -12.11 13.26 -4.16
CA GLU A 141 -13.52 13.63 -4.05
C GLU A 141 -14.45 12.58 -4.68
N GLU A 142 -14.04 11.95 -5.80
CA GLU A 142 -14.87 10.99 -6.53
C GLU A 142 -15.31 9.79 -5.68
N PHE A 143 -14.50 9.36 -4.71
CA PHE A 143 -14.82 8.23 -3.83
C PHE A 143 -15.15 8.63 -2.39
N ARG A 144 -15.08 9.92 -2.03
CA ARG A 144 -15.26 10.42 -0.66
C ARG A 144 -16.58 9.96 -0.04
N ASP A 145 -17.69 10.18 -0.74
CA ASP A 145 -19.03 9.87 -0.22
C ASP A 145 -19.25 8.36 -0.09
N GLY A 146 -18.75 7.57 -1.05
CA GLY A 146 -18.84 6.11 -1.00
C GLY A 146 -18.03 5.52 0.15
N LEU A 147 -16.81 6.04 0.37
CA LEU A 147 -15.97 5.64 1.51
C LEU A 147 -16.59 6.05 2.85
N ALA A 148 -17.25 7.21 2.92
CA ALA A 148 -17.99 7.64 4.12
C ALA A 148 -19.18 6.73 4.43
N ALA A 149 -19.96 6.32 3.41
CA ALA A 149 -21.05 5.37 3.58
C ALA A 149 -20.56 3.99 4.04
N PHE A 150 -19.44 3.52 3.48
CA PHE A 150 -18.75 2.32 3.93
C PHE A 150 -18.36 2.40 5.40
N LYS A 151 -17.69 3.49 5.81
CA LYS A 151 -17.26 3.69 7.20
C LYS A 151 -18.44 3.73 8.17
N ALA A 152 -19.51 4.44 7.81
CA ALA A 152 -20.70 4.55 8.64
C ALA A 152 -21.35 3.18 8.92
N TYR A 153 -21.42 2.32 7.90
CA TYR A 153 -21.92 0.96 8.05
C TYR A 153 -21.00 0.10 8.95
N VAL A 154 -19.69 0.15 8.72
CA VAL A 154 -18.72 -0.60 9.53
C VAL A 154 -18.78 -0.15 11.00
N ASP A 155 -18.94 1.14 11.28
CA ASP A 155 -19.11 1.66 12.65
C ASP A 155 -20.43 1.20 13.29
N ALA A 156 -21.53 1.16 12.52
CA ALA A 156 -22.80 0.63 12.99
C ALA A 156 -22.69 -0.85 13.38
N CYS A 157 -22.00 -1.66 12.56
CA CYS A 157 -21.71 -3.05 12.87
C CYS A 157 -20.78 -3.19 14.10
N ALA A 158 -19.70 -2.42 14.16
CA ALA A 158 -18.71 -2.48 15.23
C ALA A 158 -19.29 -2.07 16.60
N SER A 159 -20.30 -1.20 16.60
CA SER A 159 -21.04 -0.77 17.80
C SER A 159 -22.23 -1.67 18.15
N GLY A 160 -22.53 -2.68 17.33
CA GLY A 160 -23.66 -3.60 17.55
C GLY A 160 -25.03 -3.00 17.19
N ARG A 161 -25.09 -1.84 16.53
CA ARG A 161 -26.34 -1.27 16.01
C ARG A 161 -26.86 -2.05 14.80
N GLU A 162 -25.96 -2.69 14.06
CA GLU A 162 -26.27 -3.55 12.92
C GLU A 162 -25.48 -4.85 13.02
N GLN A 163 -25.96 -5.91 12.40
CA GLN A 163 -25.17 -7.13 12.21
C GLN A 163 -24.36 -7.03 10.91
N LEU A 164 -23.18 -7.65 10.87
CA LEU A 164 -22.38 -7.70 9.65
C LEU A 164 -23.12 -8.53 8.59
N ASP A 165 -23.61 -7.85 7.57
CA ASP A 165 -23.96 -8.40 6.27
C ASP A 165 -22.78 -8.21 5.32
N GLY A 166 -22.14 -9.32 4.94
CA GLY A 166 -20.99 -9.32 4.05
C GLY A 166 -21.32 -8.90 2.62
N ALA A 167 -22.50 -9.24 2.12
CA ALA A 167 -22.94 -8.85 0.78
C ALA A 167 -23.18 -7.34 0.70
N ARG A 168 -23.75 -6.75 1.77
CA ARG A 168 -23.88 -5.29 1.88
C ARG A 168 -22.52 -4.60 1.94
N LEU A 169 -21.55 -5.16 2.67
CA LEU A 169 -20.19 -4.59 2.72
C LEU A 169 -19.54 -4.57 1.33
N VAL A 170 -19.68 -5.68 0.57
CA VAL A 170 -19.22 -5.78 -0.82
C VAL A 170 -19.91 -4.74 -1.72
N ALA A 171 -21.24 -4.61 -1.63
CA ALA A 171 -21.97 -3.62 -2.44
C ALA A 171 -21.56 -2.17 -2.15
N LEU A 172 -21.18 -1.86 -0.91
CA LEU A 172 -20.60 -0.56 -0.56
C LEU A 172 -19.23 -0.37 -1.20
N ILE A 173 -18.38 -1.40 -1.20
CA ILE A 173 -17.08 -1.38 -1.89
C ILE A 173 -17.25 -1.18 -3.39
N ASP A 174 -18.21 -1.86 -4.03
CA ASP A 174 -18.50 -1.69 -5.46
C ASP A 174 -18.80 -0.23 -5.83
N GLY A 175 -19.37 0.54 -4.90
CA GLY A 175 -19.70 1.95 -5.09
C GLY A 175 -18.50 2.89 -5.16
N PHE A 176 -17.36 2.56 -4.53
CA PHE A 176 -16.21 3.47 -4.44
C PHE A 176 -14.87 2.86 -4.90
N GLY A 177 -14.76 1.53 -4.93
CA GLY A 177 -13.49 0.85 -5.15
C GLY A 177 -12.94 1.03 -6.56
N GLY A 178 -13.81 1.20 -7.57
CA GLY A 178 -13.39 1.52 -8.94
C GLY A 178 -12.69 2.89 -9.05
N PRO A 179 -13.34 4.00 -8.64
CA PRO A 179 -12.70 5.31 -8.57
C PRO A 179 -11.45 5.33 -7.69
N LEU A 180 -11.47 4.68 -6.51
CA LEU A 180 -10.30 4.56 -5.66
C LEU A 180 -9.13 3.86 -6.38
N ALA A 181 -9.35 2.69 -6.97
CA ALA A 181 -8.30 1.95 -7.67
C ALA A 181 -7.72 2.74 -8.86
N ARG A 182 -8.55 3.53 -9.54
CA ARG A 182 -8.11 4.43 -10.61
C ARG A 182 -7.19 5.52 -10.07
N HIS A 183 -7.63 6.23 -9.03
CA HIS A 183 -6.83 7.26 -8.36
C HIS A 183 -5.44 6.74 -7.97
N LEU A 184 -5.40 5.62 -7.25
CA LEU A 184 -4.15 5.01 -6.80
C LEU A 184 -3.21 4.66 -7.97
N GLY A 185 -3.76 4.31 -9.12
CA GLY A 185 -2.98 4.04 -10.34
C GLY A 185 -2.52 5.32 -11.05
N ASP A 186 -3.39 6.32 -11.18
CA ASP A 186 -3.16 7.57 -11.91
C ASP A 186 -2.18 8.50 -11.19
N GLU A 187 -2.05 8.38 -9.87
CA GLU A 187 -1.06 9.17 -9.13
C GLU A 187 0.39 8.80 -9.47
N ILE A 188 0.67 7.53 -9.75
CA ILE A 188 2.03 7.07 -10.06
C ILE A 188 2.63 7.82 -11.26
N PRO A 189 1.95 7.95 -12.42
CA PRO A 189 2.44 8.76 -13.51
C PRO A 189 2.47 10.28 -13.18
N SER A 190 1.59 10.80 -12.32
CA SER A 190 1.68 12.19 -11.84
C SER A 190 3.01 12.45 -11.13
N ILE A 191 3.41 11.56 -10.21
CA ILE A 191 4.70 11.65 -9.50
C ILE A 191 5.89 11.51 -10.46
N LEU A 192 5.83 10.57 -11.41
CA LEU A 192 6.87 10.45 -12.45
C LEU A 192 6.97 11.71 -13.32
N GLY A 193 5.83 12.36 -13.58
CA GLY A 193 5.73 13.60 -14.35
C GLY A 193 6.47 14.78 -13.71
N LEU A 194 6.73 14.74 -12.40
CA LEU A 194 7.51 15.75 -11.69
C LEU A 194 8.95 15.89 -12.23
N ARG A 195 9.45 14.89 -12.96
CA ARG A 195 10.71 14.96 -13.69
C ARG A 195 10.82 16.18 -14.62
N LEU A 196 9.69 16.68 -15.13
CA LEU A 196 9.63 17.86 -16.00
C LEU A 196 10.14 19.14 -15.32
N PHE A 197 10.11 19.22 -13.98
CA PHE A 197 10.60 20.38 -13.23
C PHE A 197 12.11 20.33 -12.94
N GLY A 198 12.75 19.18 -13.20
CA GLY A 198 14.17 18.96 -12.99
C GLY A 198 14.53 18.54 -11.56
N ALA A 199 15.64 17.80 -11.43
CA ALA A 199 16.09 17.24 -10.16
C ALA A 199 16.41 18.33 -9.11
N ASP A 200 16.99 19.46 -9.52
CA ASP A 200 17.39 20.53 -8.61
C ASP A 200 16.18 21.17 -7.90
N LYS A 201 15.08 21.42 -8.63
CA LYS A 201 13.85 21.97 -8.05
C LYS A 201 13.16 20.97 -7.12
N MET A 202 13.22 19.70 -7.47
CA MET A 202 12.54 18.63 -6.74
C MET A 202 13.43 17.95 -5.68
N ALA A 203 14.61 18.50 -5.38
CA ALA A 203 15.61 17.84 -4.54
C ALA A 203 15.10 17.46 -3.13
N GLY A 204 14.06 18.13 -2.63
CA GLY A 204 13.41 17.82 -1.35
C GLY A 204 12.31 16.76 -1.39
N LEU A 205 11.97 16.22 -2.57
CA LEU A 205 10.82 15.33 -2.75
C LEU A 205 10.92 14.05 -1.93
N GLU A 206 12.05 13.34 -2.00
CA GLU A 206 12.28 12.12 -1.22
C GLU A 206 12.21 12.37 0.29
N GLN A 207 12.86 13.45 0.74
CA GLN A 207 12.83 13.82 2.15
C GLN A 207 11.40 14.11 2.60
N LYS A 208 10.63 14.86 1.81
CA LYS A 208 9.25 15.21 2.16
C LYS A 208 8.35 13.98 2.22
N PHE A 209 8.53 13.04 1.30
CA PHE A 209 7.80 11.77 1.30
C PHE A 209 8.13 10.93 2.55
N ALA A 210 9.41 10.85 2.92
CA ALA A 210 9.83 10.13 4.13
C ALA A 210 9.31 10.78 5.42
N GLU A 211 9.33 12.11 5.52
CA GLU A 211 8.80 12.87 6.67
C GLU A 211 7.30 12.64 6.87
N GLU A 212 6.55 12.61 5.78
CA GLU A 212 5.11 12.32 5.77
C GLU A 212 4.84 10.91 6.32
N GLY A 213 5.55 9.91 5.79
CA GLY A 213 5.44 8.53 6.25
C GLY A 213 5.79 8.37 7.73
N GLU A 214 6.86 9.02 8.22
CA GLU A 214 7.24 8.97 9.63
C GLU A 214 6.17 9.61 10.54
N LYS A 215 5.67 10.79 10.17
CA LYS A 215 4.60 11.49 10.90
C LYS A 215 3.37 10.60 11.10
N ASN A 216 2.99 9.84 10.07
CA ASN A 216 1.81 8.98 10.10
C ASN A 216 2.01 7.66 10.85
N MET A 217 3.24 7.18 10.96
CA MET A 217 3.55 5.97 11.73
C MET A 217 3.61 6.22 13.25
N VAL A 218 3.93 7.44 13.69
CA VAL A 218 4.12 7.80 15.11
C VAL A 218 2.82 8.26 15.79
N SER A 219 1.82 8.68 15.03
CA SER A 219 0.61 9.34 15.55
C SER A 219 -0.47 8.42 16.14
N ARG A 220 -0.28 7.09 16.16
CA ARG A 220 -1.31 6.17 16.68
C ARG A 220 -1.16 5.97 18.21
N PRO A 221 -2.07 6.50 19.05
CA PRO A 221 -2.06 6.18 20.47
C PRO A 221 -2.29 4.67 20.66
N PRO A 222 -1.64 4.03 21.66
CA PRO A 222 -1.86 2.62 21.93
C PRO A 222 -3.35 2.38 22.24
N PRO A 223 -3.93 1.23 21.83
CA PRO A 223 -5.31 0.92 22.14
C PRO A 223 -5.49 0.99 23.66
N SER A 224 -6.44 1.81 24.12
CA SER A 224 -6.71 1.98 25.53
C SER A 224 -7.02 0.61 26.15
N ARG A 225 -6.12 0.10 26.99
CA ARG A 225 -6.39 -1.08 27.83
C ARG A 225 -7.44 -0.69 28.87
N ARG A 226 -8.72 -0.74 28.52
CA ARG A 226 -9.77 -0.96 29.53
C ARG A 226 -9.85 -2.46 29.77
N LEU A 227 -8.88 -2.98 30.52
CA LEU A 227 -9.11 -4.18 31.33
C LEU A 227 -9.98 -3.71 32.50
N THR A 228 -11.29 -3.81 32.35
CA THR A 228 -12.18 -3.75 33.51
C THR A 228 -11.88 -4.96 34.37
N ALA A 229 -11.11 -4.77 35.44
CA ALA A 229 -11.08 -5.71 36.55
C ALA A 229 -12.52 -5.86 37.07
N MET A 230 -13.09 -7.05 36.91
CA MET A 230 -14.33 -7.42 37.60
C MET A 230 -13.99 -7.61 39.09
N PRO A 231 -14.63 -6.88 40.03
CA PRO A 231 -14.36 -7.07 41.44
C PRO A 231 -15.11 -8.30 41.98
N GLY A 232 -14.36 -9.16 42.68
CA GLY A 232 -14.84 -9.95 43.82
C GLY A 232 -15.72 -11.16 43.52
N LEU A 233 -15.12 -12.34 43.45
CA LEU A 233 -15.82 -13.57 43.85
C LEU A 233 -15.44 -13.91 45.29
N LEU A 234 -16.47 -13.88 46.13
CA LEU A 234 -16.48 -14.17 47.56
C LEU A 234 -15.93 -15.58 47.83
N VAL A 235 -14.89 -15.69 48.66
CA VAL A 235 -14.54 -16.96 49.32
C VAL A 235 -15.51 -17.16 50.47
N VAL A 236 -16.38 -18.15 50.36
CA VAL A 236 -17.14 -18.68 51.49
C VAL A 236 -16.46 -19.99 51.89
N ARG A 237 -16.08 -20.05 53.17
CA ARG A 237 -15.60 -21.25 53.86
C ARG A 237 -16.73 -22.24 54.08
#